data_AF-F9FIV1-F1
#
_entry.id   AF-F9FIV1-F1
#
_cell.length_a   1.000
_cell.length_b   1.000
_cell.length_c   1.000
_cell.angle_alpha   90.00
_cell.angle_beta   90.00
_cell.angle_gamma   90.00
#
_symmetry.space_group_name_H-M   'P 1'
#
loop_
_entity.id
_entity.type
_entity.pdbx_description
1 polymer ?
#
loop_
_entity_poly.entity_id
_entity_poly.type
_entity_poly.pdbx_seq_one_letter_code
_entity_poly.pdbx_strand_id
1 'polypeptide(L)'
;GHIDRAARLSNLGNMLQSRYEQKGKMEDRKMEDLEEAIRTVRQAVNLTSDDHPDRACWLSNLANKLQSKYERTGKMENLEEAITMARQAVNLTSEDHPDRACWLRNLGNKLESRYERTGEMRDLEEASAYLLEAWSCLNAVPFHRVMAAARCLKLLAKQHRVAQSIDLGRRILDLLPSVHTRALNRNDQQFVVSTFAGIASNLCSFLLSANRLSEALECLEQGRTIIISRLLDDRSDLSSLRQDHFQLANRYQSLVDEVNAPTRQTIPGVIETLLRKRRQEAAVELDMCLKEIRRVSGHERFMLGQTVAEMQECITEGSIVVVNITDFR
;
A
#
# COMPACT_ATOMS: atom_id res chain seq x y z
N GLY A 1 17.24 12.62 28.03
CA GLY A 1 18.16 11.46 28.08
C GLY A 1 18.65 11.08 26.69
N HIS A 2 19.46 10.03 26.55
CA HIS A 2 19.94 9.52 25.25
C HIS A 2 18.78 9.16 24.28
N ILE A 3 17.61 8.79 24.82
CA ILE A 3 16.37 8.49 24.09
C ILE A 3 15.81 9.75 23.40
N ASP A 4 15.64 10.86 24.11
CA ASP A 4 15.20 12.13 23.52
C ASP A 4 16.16 12.64 22.45
N ARG A 5 17.46 12.33 22.62
CA ARG A 5 18.50 12.66 21.63
C ARG A 5 18.33 11.84 20.35
N ALA A 6 18.06 10.55 20.44
CA ALA A 6 17.82 9.69 19.26
C ALA A 6 16.56 10.11 18.48
N ALA A 7 15.46 10.42 19.18
CA ALA A 7 14.23 10.92 18.53
C ALA A 7 14.45 12.25 17.81
N ARG A 8 15.16 13.21 18.45
CA ARG A 8 15.52 14.49 17.84
C ARG A 8 16.42 14.32 16.61
N LEU A 9 17.39 13.40 16.67
CA LEU A 9 18.27 13.08 15.55
C LEU A 9 17.50 12.46 14.38
N SER A 10 16.59 11.52 14.62
CA SER A 10 15.75 10.97 13.54
C SER A 10 14.87 12.03 12.88
N ASN A 11 14.24 12.89 13.69
CA ASN A 11 13.40 13.98 13.17
C ASN A 11 14.22 14.98 12.35
N LEU A 12 15.43 15.33 12.81
CA LEU A 12 16.36 16.15 12.05
C LEU A 12 16.73 15.49 10.71
N GLY A 13 17.02 14.19 10.72
CA GLY A 13 17.30 13.43 9.51
C GLY A 13 16.13 13.44 8.51
N ASN A 14 14.88 13.41 8.98
CA ASN A 14 13.69 13.51 8.13
C ASN A 14 13.51 14.92 7.57
N MET A 15 13.71 15.96 8.37
CA MET A 15 13.65 17.35 7.89
C MET A 15 14.71 17.65 6.82
N LEU A 16 15.93 17.15 7.00
CA LEU A 16 17.00 17.28 6.01
C LEU A 16 16.65 16.59 4.69
N GLN A 17 16.02 15.41 4.74
CA GLN A 17 15.52 14.69 3.55
C GLN A 17 14.42 15.46 2.83
N SER A 18 13.42 15.97 3.55
CA SER A 18 12.35 16.75 2.94
C SER A 18 12.87 18.05 2.31
N ARG A 19 13.86 18.70 2.95
CA ARG A 19 14.56 19.86 2.38
C ARG A 19 15.30 19.52 1.09
N TYR A 20 15.95 18.36 1.08
CA TYR A 20 16.60 17.78 -0.09
C TYR A 20 15.60 17.57 -1.24
N GLU A 21 14.41 17.03 -0.98
CA GLU A 21 13.37 16.78 -1.99
C GLU A 21 12.78 18.07 -2.58
N GLN A 22 12.61 19.12 -1.76
CA GLN A 22 11.91 20.36 -2.16
C GLN A 22 12.76 21.40 -2.91
N LYS A 23 14.10 21.39 -2.82
CA LYS A 23 14.94 22.42 -3.46
C LYS A 23 15.42 21.98 -4.86
N GLY A 24 14.85 22.60 -5.89
CA GLY A 24 15.14 22.36 -7.31
C GLY A 24 16.36 23.09 -7.89
N LYS A 25 17.36 23.53 -7.11
CA LYS A 25 18.56 24.22 -7.64
C LYS A 25 19.80 23.92 -6.79
N MET A 26 20.82 23.30 -7.41
CA MET A 26 22.13 22.84 -6.90
C MET A 26 22.19 21.40 -6.37
N GLU A 27 22.76 20.51 -7.19
CA GLU A 27 22.93 19.07 -6.91
C GLU A 27 23.91 18.79 -5.75
N ASP A 28 24.92 19.64 -5.56
CA ASP A 28 25.97 19.48 -4.53
C ASP A 28 25.46 19.72 -3.10
N ARG A 29 24.76 20.86 -2.86
CA ARG A 29 24.10 21.11 -1.55
C ARG A 29 23.05 20.06 -1.22
N LYS A 30 22.44 19.48 -2.25
CA LYS A 30 21.48 18.40 -2.11
C LYS A 30 22.19 17.11 -1.66
N MET A 31 23.39 16.82 -2.13
CA MET A 31 24.15 15.67 -1.64
C MET A 31 24.62 15.82 -0.19
N GLU A 32 25.11 17.01 0.21
CA GLU A 32 25.53 17.29 1.60
C GLU A 32 24.40 17.08 2.61
N ASP A 33 23.18 17.54 2.29
CA ASP A 33 21.99 17.36 3.14
C ASP A 33 21.63 15.88 3.35
N LEU A 34 21.76 15.08 2.29
CA LEU A 34 21.50 13.64 2.34
C LEU A 34 22.56 12.91 3.17
N GLU A 35 23.83 13.27 3.01
CA GLU A 35 24.92 12.68 3.80
C GLU A 35 24.80 13.03 5.28
N GLU A 36 24.44 14.27 5.60
CA GLU A 36 24.19 14.67 6.98
C GLU A 36 22.98 13.95 7.58
N ALA A 37 21.90 13.78 6.79
CA ALA A 37 20.74 13.01 7.22
C ALA A 37 21.11 11.54 7.52
N ILE A 38 21.95 10.91 6.69
CA ILE A 38 22.44 9.55 6.92
C ILE A 38 23.28 9.48 8.19
N ARG A 39 24.25 10.40 8.37
CA ARG A 39 25.08 10.47 9.59
C ARG A 39 24.22 10.59 10.84
N THR A 40 23.24 11.49 10.80
CA THR A 40 22.34 11.79 11.93
C THR A 40 21.50 10.58 12.32
N VAL A 41 20.87 9.89 11.36
CA VAL A 41 20.06 8.69 11.66
C VAL A 41 20.94 7.51 12.08
N ARG A 42 22.14 7.35 11.49
CA ARG A 42 23.08 6.30 11.92
C ARG A 42 23.52 6.50 13.38
N GLN A 43 23.72 7.73 13.81
CA GLN A 43 23.97 8.03 15.23
C GLN A 43 22.77 7.64 16.12
N ALA A 44 21.54 7.92 15.69
CA ALA A 44 20.34 7.52 16.44
C ALA A 44 20.24 5.99 16.60
N VAL A 45 20.52 5.24 15.53
CA VAL A 45 20.59 3.77 15.56
C VAL A 45 21.69 3.30 16.53
N ASN A 46 22.89 3.87 16.45
CA ASN A 46 24.00 3.45 17.32
C ASN A 46 23.79 3.77 18.80
N LEU A 47 22.99 4.79 19.11
CA LEU A 47 22.71 5.22 20.49
C LEU A 47 21.58 4.43 21.17
N THR A 48 20.94 3.50 20.49
CA THR A 48 19.76 2.80 20.98
C THR A 48 19.93 1.29 20.98
N SER A 49 19.45 0.64 22.04
CA SER A 49 19.50 -0.82 22.20
C SER A 49 18.50 -1.51 21.28
N ASP A 50 18.72 -2.79 21.00
CA ASP A 50 17.84 -3.59 20.14
C ASP A 50 16.38 -3.64 20.63
N ASP A 51 16.17 -3.60 21.95
CA ASP A 51 14.83 -3.60 22.58
C ASP A 51 14.10 -2.24 22.51
N HIS A 52 14.70 -1.21 21.92
CA HIS A 52 14.08 0.10 21.87
C HIS A 52 12.90 0.13 20.88
N PRO A 53 11.68 0.56 21.28
CA PRO A 53 10.48 0.51 20.44
C PRO A 53 10.64 1.18 19.06
N ASP A 54 11.32 2.32 19.01
CA ASP A 54 11.52 3.07 17.75
C ASP A 54 12.70 2.60 16.89
N ARG A 55 13.48 1.61 17.33
CA ARG A 55 14.71 1.22 16.63
C ARG A 55 14.43 0.72 15.21
N ALA A 56 13.41 -0.11 15.05
CA ALA A 56 12.98 -0.59 13.73
C ALA A 56 12.63 0.57 12.79
N CYS A 57 12.00 1.63 13.32
CA CYS A 57 11.69 2.84 12.57
C CYS A 57 12.96 3.57 12.10
N TRP A 58 13.94 3.76 12.98
CA TRP A 58 15.21 4.40 12.60
C TRP A 58 16.03 3.59 11.60
N LEU A 59 16.06 2.26 11.75
CA LEU A 59 16.69 1.36 10.79
C LEU A 59 16.05 1.46 9.41
N SER A 60 14.71 1.46 9.33
CA SER A 60 14.05 1.65 8.04
C SER A 60 14.25 3.05 7.46
N ASN A 61 14.32 4.10 8.30
CA ASN A 61 14.61 5.45 7.83
C ASN A 61 16.04 5.54 7.27
N LEU A 62 17.02 4.93 7.94
CA LEU A 62 18.40 4.82 7.46
C LEU A 62 18.43 4.07 6.11
N ALA A 63 17.74 2.93 6.03
CA ALA A 63 17.64 2.14 4.81
C ALA A 63 17.04 2.94 3.63
N ASN A 64 16.07 3.82 3.87
CA ASN A 64 15.50 4.69 2.83
C ASN A 64 16.49 5.76 2.38
N LYS A 65 17.23 6.39 3.29
CA LYS A 65 18.24 7.39 2.92
C LYS A 65 19.41 6.76 2.15
N LEU A 66 19.84 5.56 2.54
CA LEU A 66 20.87 4.80 1.82
C LEU A 66 20.42 4.42 0.41
N GLN A 67 19.16 4.02 0.23
CA GLN A 67 18.56 3.80 -1.09
C GLN A 67 18.60 5.08 -1.94
N SER A 68 18.18 6.23 -1.39
CA SER A 68 18.27 7.51 -2.12
C SER A 68 19.71 7.88 -2.49
N LYS A 69 20.68 7.54 -1.63
CA LYS A 69 22.11 7.74 -1.92
C LYS A 69 22.56 6.83 -3.06
N TYR A 70 22.12 5.58 -3.06
CA TYR A 70 22.36 4.64 -4.16
C TYR A 70 21.77 5.16 -5.48
N GLU A 71 20.51 5.60 -5.51
CA GLU A 71 19.84 6.11 -6.72
C GLU A 71 20.60 7.27 -7.37
N ARG A 72 21.30 8.08 -6.56
CA ARG A 72 22.14 9.19 -7.03
C ARG A 72 23.51 8.78 -7.51
N THR A 73 24.16 7.90 -6.75
CA THR A 73 25.59 7.61 -6.91
C THR A 73 25.85 6.37 -7.76
N GLY A 74 24.83 5.52 -7.93
CA GLY A 74 24.95 4.20 -8.55
C GLY A 74 25.82 3.21 -7.76
N LYS A 75 26.32 3.59 -6.58
CA LYS A 75 27.24 2.78 -5.76
C LYS A 75 26.48 1.66 -5.05
N MET A 76 26.73 0.41 -5.48
CA MET A 76 26.02 -0.78 -5.00
C MET A 76 26.15 -0.99 -3.49
N GLU A 77 27.25 -0.54 -2.87
CA GLU A 77 27.48 -0.67 -1.44
C GLU A 77 26.39 0.04 -0.62
N ASN A 78 25.88 1.18 -1.12
CA ASN A 78 24.77 1.88 -0.45
C ASN A 78 23.47 1.08 -0.53
N LEU A 79 23.23 0.36 -1.63
CA LEU A 79 22.05 -0.49 -1.79
C LEU A 79 22.12 -1.73 -0.89
N GLU A 80 23.29 -2.36 -0.82
CA GLU A 80 23.53 -3.52 0.05
C GLU A 80 23.40 -3.15 1.53
N GLU A 81 23.93 -1.99 1.93
CA GLU A 81 23.72 -1.46 3.28
C GLU A 81 22.24 -1.15 3.53
N ALA A 82 21.53 -0.56 2.57
CA ALA A 82 20.10 -0.30 2.67
C ALA A 82 19.29 -1.59 2.89
N ILE A 83 19.60 -2.65 2.16
CA ILE A 83 18.96 -3.97 2.33
C ILE A 83 19.26 -4.53 3.72
N THR A 84 20.51 -4.43 4.18
CA THR A 84 20.92 -4.90 5.50
C THR A 84 20.14 -4.21 6.62
N MET A 85 20.03 -2.87 6.57
CA MET A 85 19.27 -2.10 7.55
C MET A 85 17.76 -2.40 7.49
N ALA A 86 17.20 -2.60 6.29
CA ALA A 86 15.79 -2.99 6.14
C ALA A 86 15.50 -4.39 6.69
N ARG A 87 16.40 -5.37 6.50
CA ARG A 87 16.27 -6.70 7.10
C ARG A 87 16.30 -6.64 8.62
N GLN A 88 17.21 -5.84 9.20
CA GLN A 88 17.25 -5.66 10.66
C GLN A 88 15.95 -5.05 11.18
N ALA A 89 15.38 -4.05 10.50
CA ALA A 89 14.08 -3.48 10.88
C ALA A 89 12.96 -4.53 10.89
N VAL A 90 12.90 -5.39 9.86
CA VAL A 90 11.91 -6.49 9.79
C VAL A 90 12.13 -7.51 10.92
N ASN A 91 13.38 -7.88 11.22
CA ASN A 91 13.71 -8.87 12.25
C ASN A 91 13.42 -8.38 13.67
N LEU A 92 13.56 -7.08 13.94
CA LEU A 92 13.24 -6.48 15.24
C LEU A 92 11.74 -6.24 15.44
N THR A 93 10.92 -6.40 14.41
CA THR A 93 9.49 -6.10 14.44
C THR A 93 8.70 -7.39 14.60
N SER A 94 7.86 -7.52 15.63
CA SER A 94 7.00 -8.70 15.79
C SER A 94 5.97 -8.85 14.66
N GLU A 95 5.50 -10.07 14.41
CA GLU A 95 4.50 -10.37 13.37
C GLU A 95 3.22 -9.56 13.52
N ASP A 96 2.82 -9.28 14.76
CA ASP A 96 1.61 -8.53 15.08
C ASP A 96 1.77 -7.01 15.04
N HIS A 97 2.96 -6.50 14.73
CA HIS A 97 3.21 -5.07 14.75
C HIS A 97 2.52 -4.37 13.56
N PRO A 98 1.80 -3.25 13.77
CA PRO A 98 1.03 -2.57 12.72
C PRO A 98 1.91 -2.05 11.57
N ASP A 99 3.15 -1.64 11.87
CA ASP A 99 4.09 -1.15 10.85
C ASP A 99 4.86 -2.26 10.13
N ARG A 100 4.71 -3.54 10.51
CA ARG A 100 5.48 -4.65 9.89
C ARG A 100 5.30 -4.69 8.38
N ALA A 101 4.08 -4.53 7.88
CA ALA A 101 3.80 -4.48 6.45
C ALA A 101 4.59 -3.38 5.72
N CYS A 102 4.80 -2.23 6.37
CA CYS A 102 5.58 -1.14 5.80
C CYS A 102 7.06 -1.52 5.69
N TRP A 103 7.64 -2.13 6.72
CA TRP A 103 9.04 -2.58 6.73
C TRP A 103 9.30 -3.69 5.70
N LEU A 104 8.43 -4.69 5.64
CA LEU A 104 8.48 -5.76 4.64
C LEU A 104 8.40 -5.21 3.21
N ARG A 105 7.47 -4.29 2.95
CA ARG A 105 7.37 -3.62 1.65
C ARG A 105 8.63 -2.82 1.30
N ASN A 106 9.19 -2.09 2.27
CA ASN A 106 10.41 -1.31 2.04
C ASN A 106 11.60 -2.22 1.73
N LEU A 107 11.69 -3.39 2.38
CA LEU A 107 12.69 -4.41 2.06
C LEU A 107 12.48 -4.99 0.65
N GLY A 108 11.24 -5.37 0.31
CA GLY A 108 10.90 -5.88 -1.02
C GLY A 108 11.26 -4.89 -2.14
N ASN A 109 11.01 -3.60 -1.95
CA ASN A 109 11.39 -2.57 -2.92
C ASN A 109 12.90 -2.50 -3.14
N LYS A 110 13.72 -2.63 -2.09
CA LYS A 110 15.19 -2.58 -2.20
C LYS A 110 15.75 -3.82 -2.88
N LEU A 111 15.17 -4.99 -2.61
CA LEU A 111 15.51 -6.23 -3.29
C LEU A 111 15.16 -6.16 -4.78
N GLU A 112 14.01 -5.58 -5.13
CA GLU A 112 13.70 -5.32 -6.54
C GLU A 112 14.69 -4.34 -7.18
N SER A 113 15.08 -3.26 -6.49
CA SER A 113 16.14 -2.37 -7.01
C SER A 113 17.46 -3.11 -7.24
N ARG A 114 17.79 -4.12 -6.41
CA ARG A 114 18.99 -4.94 -6.63
C ARG A 114 18.83 -5.88 -7.82
N TYR A 115 17.66 -6.50 -7.97
CA TYR A 115 17.31 -7.29 -9.16
C TYR A 115 17.44 -6.45 -10.43
N GLU A 116 16.92 -5.22 -10.46
CA GLU A 116 16.99 -4.34 -11.64
C GLU A 116 18.43 -4.02 -12.06
N ARG A 117 19.40 -4.13 -11.15
CA ARG A 117 20.82 -3.90 -11.44
C ARG A 117 21.60 -5.15 -11.79
N THR A 118 21.25 -6.27 -11.17
CA THR A 118 22.04 -7.50 -11.22
C THR A 118 21.43 -8.54 -12.16
N GLY A 119 20.11 -8.48 -12.39
CA GLY A 119 19.34 -9.51 -13.09
C GLY A 119 19.11 -10.78 -12.25
N GLU A 120 19.52 -10.79 -10.98
CA GLU A 120 19.49 -11.98 -10.12
C GLU A 120 18.05 -12.32 -9.72
N MET A 121 17.46 -13.33 -10.38
CA MET A 121 16.06 -13.72 -10.17
C MET A 121 15.74 -14.07 -8.71
N ARG A 122 16.72 -14.53 -7.94
CA ARG A 122 16.56 -14.80 -6.50
C ARG A 122 16.14 -13.55 -5.73
N ASP A 123 16.67 -12.38 -6.08
CA ASP A 123 16.28 -11.12 -5.42
C ASP A 123 14.83 -10.75 -5.74
N LEU A 124 14.35 -11.05 -6.96
CA LEU A 124 12.97 -10.80 -7.38
C LEU A 124 11.99 -11.76 -6.68
N GLU A 125 12.36 -13.03 -6.54
CA GLU A 125 11.59 -14.03 -5.80
C GLU A 125 11.49 -13.63 -4.32
N GLU A 126 12.60 -13.26 -3.71
CA GLU A 126 12.64 -12.82 -2.32
C GLU A 126 11.84 -11.51 -2.11
N ALA A 127 11.95 -10.55 -3.02
CA ALA A 127 11.13 -9.35 -3.01
C ALA A 127 9.63 -9.67 -3.02
N SER A 128 9.20 -10.57 -3.91
CA SER A 128 7.79 -10.98 -3.99
C SER A 128 7.31 -11.71 -2.73
N ALA A 129 8.16 -12.55 -2.11
CA ALA A 129 7.85 -13.23 -0.87
C ALA A 129 7.59 -12.23 0.27
N TYR A 130 8.48 -11.25 0.47
CA TYR A 130 8.28 -10.22 1.48
C TYR A 130 7.06 -9.33 1.22
N LEU A 131 6.73 -9.04 -0.05
CA LEU A 131 5.52 -8.27 -0.38
C LEU A 131 4.23 -9.06 -0.14
N LEU A 132 4.23 -10.38 -0.37
CA LEU A 132 3.12 -11.27 -0.01
C LEU A 132 2.96 -11.39 1.52
N GLU A 133 4.07 -11.43 2.25
CA GLU A 133 4.05 -11.39 3.72
C GLU A 133 3.44 -10.07 4.20
N ALA A 134 3.85 -8.93 3.63
CA ALA A 134 3.30 -7.62 3.94
C ALA A 134 1.79 -7.52 3.67
N TRP A 135 1.31 -8.13 2.58
CA TRP A 135 -0.11 -8.24 2.28
C TRP A 135 -0.88 -9.03 3.35
N SER A 136 -0.23 -10.04 3.94
CA SER A 136 -0.80 -10.96 4.92
C SER A 136 -0.81 -10.39 6.35
N CYS A 137 -0.14 -9.26 6.61
CA CYS A 137 -0.18 -8.59 7.91
C CYS A 137 -1.55 -7.95 8.20
N LEU A 138 -2.50 -8.71 8.76
CA LEU A 138 -3.88 -8.24 9.04
C LEU A 138 -3.96 -7.09 10.04
N ASN A 139 -2.93 -6.93 10.89
CA ASN A 139 -2.81 -5.82 11.83
C ASN A 139 -2.40 -4.51 11.17
N ALA A 140 -1.92 -4.53 9.92
CA ALA A 140 -1.54 -3.33 9.21
C ALA A 140 -2.77 -2.61 8.63
N VAL A 141 -2.66 -1.29 8.50
CA VAL A 141 -3.67 -0.47 7.81
C VAL A 141 -3.85 -1.00 6.38
N PRO A 142 -5.10 -1.19 5.87
CA PRO A 142 -5.35 -1.76 4.54
C PRO A 142 -4.56 -1.08 3.42
N PHE A 143 -4.37 0.23 3.51
CA PHE A 143 -3.56 1.00 2.57
C PHE A 143 -2.15 0.41 2.36
N HIS A 144 -1.42 0.10 3.45
CA HIS A 144 -0.07 -0.43 3.35
C HIS A 144 -0.03 -1.84 2.77
N ARG A 145 -1.05 -2.65 3.08
CA ARG A 145 -1.22 -4.01 2.54
C ARG A 145 -1.48 -3.95 1.03
N VAL A 146 -2.44 -3.13 0.60
CA VAL A 146 -2.77 -2.92 -0.82
C VAL A 146 -1.56 -2.41 -1.60
N MET A 147 -0.80 -1.46 -1.05
CA MET A 147 0.42 -0.99 -1.70
C MET A 147 1.46 -2.10 -1.91
N ALA A 148 1.66 -2.95 -0.91
CA ALA A 148 2.59 -4.07 -1.02
C ALA A 148 2.12 -5.08 -2.08
N ALA A 149 0.83 -5.44 -2.05
CA ALA A 149 0.23 -6.37 -3.00
C ALA A 149 0.25 -5.81 -4.45
N ALA A 150 -0.03 -4.52 -4.64
CA ALA A 150 0.05 -3.87 -5.95
C ALA A 150 1.47 -3.92 -6.53
N ARG A 151 2.49 -3.74 -5.68
CA ARG A 151 3.89 -3.91 -6.10
C ARG A 151 4.18 -5.38 -6.42
N CYS A 152 3.70 -6.30 -5.59
CA CYS A 152 3.86 -7.74 -5.80
C CYS A 152 3.29 -8.21 -7.13
N LEU A 153 2.11 -7.72 -7.54
CA LEU A 153 1.53 -8.04 -8.85
C LEU A 153 2.51 -7.78 -10.00
N LYS A 154 3.25 -6.66 -9.94
CA LYS A 154 4.25 -6.33 -10.96
C LYS A 154 5.42 -7.32 -10.96
N LEU A 155 5.84 -7.80 -9.78
CA LEU A 155 6.94 -8.76 -9.66
C LEU A 155 6.52 -10.16 -10.11
N LEU A 156 5.31 -10.59 -9.73
CA LEU A 156 4.74 -11.87 -10.16
C LEU A 156 4.58 -11.91 -11.69
N ALA A 157 4.25 -10.79 -12.32
CA ALA A 157 4.25 -10.66 -13.77
C ALA A 157 5.63 -10.92 -14.39
N LYS A 158 6.67 -10.27 -13.85
CA LYS A 158 8.07 -10.48 -14.28
C LYS A 158 8.53 -11.94 -14.06
N GLN A 159 7.94 -12.64 -13.08
CA GLN A 159 8.18 -14.06 -12.81
C GLN A 159 7.25 -15.01 -13.58
N HIS A 160 6.38 -14.50 -14.46
CA HIS A 160 5.39 -15.28 -15.21
C HIS A 160 4.41 -16.11 -14.34
N ARG A 161 4.13 -15.66 -13.10
CA ARG A 161 3.23 -16.35 -12.16
C ARG A 161 1.76 -15.91 -12.31
N VAL A 162 1.19 -16.11 -13.51
CA VAL A 162 -0.14 -15.58 -13.90
C VAL A 162 -1.26 -15.97 -12.92
N ALA A 163 -1.34 -17.24 -12.52
CA ALA A 163 -2.41 -17.70 -11.61
C ALA A 163 -2.37 -17.00 -10.24
N GLN A 164 -1.17 -16.80 -9.68
CA GLN A 164 -0.99 -16.08 -8.42
C GLN A 164 -1.32 -14.59 -8.58
N SER A 165 -0.97 -13.98 -9.72
CA SER A 165 -1.33 -12.59 -10.01
C SER A 165 -2.85 -12.39 -10.10
N ILE A 166 -3.59 -13.33 -10.69
CA ILE A 166 -5.06 -13.26 -10.78
C ILE A 166 -5.69 -13.33 -9.39
N ASP A 167 -5.30 -14.31 -8.56
CA ASP A 167 -5.82 -14.46 -7.20
C ASP A 167 -5.51 -13.22 -6.35
N LEU A 168 -4.26 -12.75 -6.37
CA LEU A 168 -3.86 -11.56 -5.62
C LEU A 168 -4.62 -10.31 -6.10
N GLY A 169 -4.75 -10.10 -7.41
CA GLY A 169 -5.42 -8.93 -7.97
C GLY A 169 -6.89 -8.85 -7.56
N ARG A 170 -7.61 -9.98 -7.52
CA ARG A 170 -9.00 -10.04 -7.05
C ARG A 170 -9.11 -9.64 -5.59
N ARG A 171 -8.29 -10.24 -4.74
CA ARG A 171 -8.29 -9.94 -3.30
C ARG A 171 -7.93 -8.48 -3.01
N ILE A 172 -7.11 -7.86 -3.86
CA ILE A 172 -6.86 -6.41 -3.77
C ILE A 172 -8.15 -5.65 -4.08
N LEU A 173 -8.80 -5.91 -5.23
CA LEU A 173 -10.04 -5.21 -5.62
C LEU A 173 -11.15 -5.37 -4.57
N ASP A 174 -11.24 -6.52 -3.91
CA ASP A 174 -12.20 -6.77 -2.83
C ASP A 174 -11.87 -5.98 -1.55
N LEU A 175 -10.59 -5.74 -1.26
CA LEU A 175 -10.17 -4.96 -0.09
C LEU A 175 -10.22 -3.44 -0.34
N LEU A 176 -10.14 -3.00 -1.59
CA LEU A 176 -10.07 -1.58 -1.96
C LEU A 176 -11.19 -0.70 -1.36
N PRO A 177 -12.48 -1.14 -1.29
CA PRO A 177 -13.53 -0.36 -0.64
C PRO A 177 -13.26 0.01 0.81
N SER A 178 -12.43 -0.79 1.51
CA SER A 178 -12.03 -0.54 2.90
C SER A 178 -10.88 0.46 3.06
N VAL A 179 -10.22 0.88 1.97
CA VAL A 179 -9.03 1.75 2.05
C VAL A 179 -9.43 3.23 2.15
N HIS A 180 -9.10 3.88 3.27
CA HIS A 180 -9.44 5.28 3.47
C HIS A 180 -8.30 6.23 3.05
N THR A 181 -8.47 6.95 1.94
CA THR A 181 -7.48 7.92 1.43
C THR A 181 -7.59 9.34 1.99
N ARG A 182 -8.70 9.69 2.66
CA ARG A 182 -9.03 11.08 3.05
C ARG A 182 -8.20 11.53 4.26
N ALA A 183 -7.72 10.60 5.07
CA ALA A 183 -6.75 10.83 6.13
C ALA A 183 -5.31 11.05 5.60
N LEU A 184 -5.08 10.84 4.30
CA LEU A 184 -3.79 11.05 3.66
C LEU A 184 -3.69 12.48 3.11
N ASN A 185 -2.48 13.02 3.01
CA ASN A 185 -2.25 14.33 2.39
C ASN A 185 -2.60 14.29 0.88
N ARG A 186 -2.72 15.46 0.23
CA ARG A 186 -3.12 15.56 -1.19
C ARG A 186 -2.19 14.78 -2.15
N ASN A 187 -0.88 14.75 -1.88
CA ASN A 187 0.07 14.02 -2.73
C ASN A 187 -0.15 12.51 -2.61
N ASP A 188 -0.40 12.02 -1.39
CA ASP A 188 -0.70 10.64 -1.13
C ASP A 188 -2.04 10.22 -1.73
N GLN A 189 -3.06 11.09 -1.73
CA GLN A 189 -4.34 10.84 -2.39
C GLN A 189 -4.19 10.62 -3.91
N GLN A 190 -3.41 11.47 -4.59
CA GLN A 190 -3.13 11.32 -6.02
C GLN A 190 -2.36 10.03 -6.31
N PHE A 191 -1.40 9.69 -5.45
CA PHE A 191 -0.65 8.43 -5.54
C PHE A 191 -1.55 7.20 -5.38
N VAL A 192 -2.53 7.24 -4.48
CA VAL A 192 -3.48 6.13 -4.29
C VAL A 192 -4.32 5.89 -5.53
N VAL A 193 -4.86 6.94 -6.13
CA VAL A 193 -5.69 6.84 -7.35
C VAL A 193 -4.91 6.20 -8.49
N SER A 194 -3.66 6.63 -8.70
CA SER A 194 -2.77 6.03 -9.70
C SER A 194 -2.48 4.55 -9.40
N THR A 195 -2.26 4.21 -8.14
CA THR A 195 -2.04 2.82 -7.71
C THR A 195 -3.27 1.95 -8.01
N PHE A 196 -4.48 2.43 -7.70
CA PHE A 196 -5.73 1.70 -7.90
C PHE A 196 -6.04 1.49 -9.38
N ALA A 197 -5.85 2.52 -10.20
CA ALA A 197 -6.00 2.40 -11.65
C ALA A 197 -5.08 1.32 -12.23
N GLY A 198 -3.81 1.31 -11.80
CA GLY A 198 -2.85 0.30 -12.23
C GLY A 198 -3.24 -1.13 -11.84
N ILE A 199 -3.83 -1.35 -10.66
CA ILE A 199 -4.22 -2.70 -10.21
C ILE A 199 -5.25 -3.33 -11.15
N ALA A 200 -6.34 -2.62 -11.45
CA ALA A 200 -7.42 -3.14 -12.30
C ALA A 200 -6.91 -3.44 -13.73
N SER A 201 -6.10 -2.53 -14.30
CA SER A 201 -5.50 -2.74 -15.62
C SER A 201 -4.55 -3.94 -15.66
N ASN A 202 -3.73 -4.13 -14.62
CA ASN A 202 -2.81 -5.28 -14.56
C ASN A 202 -3.58 -6.59 -14.41
N LEU A 203 -4.59 -6.63 -13.54
CA LEU A 203 -5.45 -7.80 -13.38
C LEU A 203 -6.18 -8.14 -14.68
N CYS A 204 -6.70 -7.15 -15.38
CA CYS A 204 -7.33 -7.32 -16.68
C CYS A 204 -6.39 -8.04 -17.66
N SER A 205 -5.13 -7.60 -17.77
CA SER A 205 -4.16 -8.27 -18.65
C SER A 205 -3.85 -9.71 -18.24
N PHE A 206 -3.73 -10.01 -16.94
CA PHE A 206 -3.57 -11.40 -16.52
C PHE A 206 -4.80 -12.25 -16.87
N LEU A 207 -6.00 -11.71 -16.73
CA LEU A 207 -7.25 -12.40 -17.10
C LEU A 207 -7.36 -12.62 -18.60
N LEU A 208 -6.97 -11.62 -19.42
CA LEU A 208 -6.90 -11.76 -20.88
C LEU A 208 -5.89 -12.84 -21.29
N SER A 209 -4.70 -12.86 -20.67
CA SER A 209 -3.69 -13.91 -20.93
C SER A 209 -4.17 -15.32 -20.59
N ALA A 210 -5.14 -15.43 -19.67
CA ALA A 210 -5.80 -16.68 -19.29
C ALA A 210 -7.12 -16.94 -20.04
N ASN A 211 -7.45 -16.14 -21.06
CA ASN A 211 -8.68 -16.21 -21.85
C ASN A 211 -9.99 -16.07 -21.02
N ARG A 212 -9.96 -15.27 -19.96
CA ARG A 212 -11.10 -15.02 -19.05
C ARG A 212 -11.74 -13.66 -19.34
N LEU A 213 -12.30 -13.51 -20.54
CA LEU A 213 -12.71 -12.21 -21.09
C LEU A 213 -13.78 -11.47 -20.26
N SER A 214 -14.84 -12.17 -19.82
CA SER A 214 -15.90 -11.55 -19.03
C SER A 214 -15.38 -10.98 -17.71
N GLU A 215 -14.55 -11.76 -17.01
CA GLU A 215 -13.95 -11.37 -15.74
C GLU A 215 -12.96 -10.21 -15.93
N ALA A 216 -12.27 -10.15 -17.07
CA ALA A 216 -11.36 -9.05 -17.41
C ALA A 216 -12.10 -7.72 -17.60
N LEU A 217 -13.34 -7.76 -18.12
CA LEU A 217 -14.18 -6.58 -18.26
C LEU A 217 -14.78 -6.15 -16.91
N GLU A 218 -15.31 -7.10 -16.15
CA GLU A 218 -15.87 -6.85 -14.81
C GLU A 218 -14.84 -6.25 -13.84
N CYS A 219 -13.58 -6.70 -13.88
CA CYS A 219 -12.56 -6.15 -12.99
C CYS A 219 -12.20 -4.69 -13.32
N LEU A 220 -12.28 -4.28 -14.59
CA LEU A 220 -12.07 -2.88 -14.99
C LEU A 220 -13.21 -2.01 -14.49
N GLU A 221 -14.47 -2.46 -14.62
CA GLU A 221 -15.62 -1.74 -14.11
C GLU A 221 -15.60 -1.65 -12.58
N GLN A 222 -15.22 -2.72 -11.88
CA GLN A 222 -15.03 -2.68 -10.43
C GLN A 222 -13.98 -1.64 -10.01
N GLY A 223 -12.81 -1.64 -10.67
CA GLY A 223 -11.76 -0.64 -10.43
C GLY A 223 -12.24 0.79 -10.70
N ARG A 224 -13.00 0.98 -11.78
CA ARG A 224 -13.60 2.26 -12.15
C ARG A 224 -14.61 2.75 -11.10
N THR A 225 -15.54 1.91 -10.64
CA THR A 225 -16.51 2.28 -9.59
C THR A 225 -15.80 2.72 -8.31
N ILE A 226 -14.75 2.01 -7.90
CA ILE A 226 -13.96 2.36 -6.71
C ILE A 226 -13.26 3.70 -6.89
N ILE A 227 -12.65 3.95 -8.05
CA ILE A 227 -11.97 5.23 -8.32
C ILE A 227 -12.98 6.39 -8.37
N ILE A 228 -14.12 6.19 -9.05
CA ILE A 228 -15.18 7.18 -9.19
C ILE A 228 -15.82 7.51 -7.85
N SER A 229 -16.21 6.50 -7.06
CA SER A 229 -16.77 6.69 -5.72
C SER A 229 -15.82 7.43 -4.78
N ARG A 230 -14.51 7.37 -5.04
CA ARG A 230 -13.49 8.04 -4.22
C ARG A 230 -13.13 9.44 -4.68
N LEU A 231 -13.23 9.73 -5.98
CA LEU A 231 -12.88 11.02 -6.58
C LEU A 231 -14.05 11.99 -6.71
N LEU A 232 -15.28 11.48 -6.88
CA LEU A 232 -16.47 12.30 -7.09
C LEU A 232 -17.38 12.18 -5.86
N ASP A 233 -17.22 13.17 -4.97
CA ASP A 233 -17.79 13.21 -3.62
C ASP A 233 -19.32 13.13 -3.50
N ASP A 234 -20.09 13.11 -4.60
CA ASP A 234 -21.55 13.37 -4.53
C ASP A 234 -22.47 12.46 -5.36
N ARG A 235 -22.00 11.32 -5.88
CA ARG A 235 -22.88 10.28 -6.48
C ARG A 235 -22.47 8.84 -6.14
N SER A 236 -21.76 8.66 -5.03
CA SER A 236 -21.26 7.36 -4.60
C SER A 236 -22.38 6.56 -3.94
N ASP A 237 -22.40 5.24 -4.12
CA ASP A 237 -23.40 4.32 -3.56
C ASP A 237 -23.71 4.56 -2.07
N LEU A 238 -22.74 5.10 -1.31
CA LEU A 238 -22.90 5.47 0.10
C LEU A 238 -23.93 6.59 0.34
N SER A 239 -24.04 7.57 -0.57
CA SER A 239 -25.02 8.65 -0.45
C SER A 239 -26.45 8.12 -0.65
N SER A 240 -26.65 7.24 -1.63
CA SER A 240 -27.94 6.54 -1.81
C SER A 240 -28.26 5.66 -0.61
N LEU A 241 -27.28 4.87 -0.15
CA LEU A 241 -27.45 4.01 1.03
C LEU A 241 -27.78 4.83 2.28
N ARG A 242 -27.21 6.03 2.42
CA ARG A 242 -27.50 6.91 3.56
C ARG A 242 -28.92 7.47 3.53
N GLN A 243 -29.48 7.71 2.34
CA GLN A 243 -30.87 8.13 2.17
C GLN A 243 -31.84 7.00 2.52
N ASP A 244 -31.58 5.78 2.03
CA ASP A 244 -32.48 4.64 2.17
C ASP A 244 -32.32 3.92 3.52
N HIS A 245 -31.07 3.79 4.00
CA HIS A 245 -30.67 2.98 5.16
C HIS A 245 -29.58 3.68 6.00
N PHE A 246 -29.93 4.83 6.59
CA PHE A 246 -29.02 5.69 7.37
C PHE A 246 -28.15 4.95 8.41
N GLN A 247 -28.74 4.03 9.18
CA GLN A 247 -28.00 3.29 10.22
C GLN A 247 -26.92 2.38 9.63
N LEU A 248 -27.22 1.70 8.52
CA LEU A 248 -26.31 0.78 7.87
C LEU A 248 -25.16 1.54 7.19
N ALA A 249 -25.46 2.68 6.57
CA ALA A 249 -24.44 3.58 6.02
C ALA A 249 -23.48 4.13 7.09
N ASN A 250 -23.99 4.52 8.26
CA ASN A 250 -23.15 5.00 9.36
C ASN A 250 -22.30 3.90 9.98
N ARG A 251 -22.87 2.70 10.15
CA ARG A 251 -22.12 1.53 10.63
C ARG A 251 -20.98 1.19 9.67
N TYR A 252 -21.24 1.17 8.36
CA TYR A 252 -20.21 0.98 7.34
C TYR A 252 -19.10 2.02 7.46
N GLN A 253 -19.44 3.30 7.53
CA GLN A 253 -18.45 4.38 7.64
C GLN A 253 -17.61 4.26 8.93
N SER A 254 -18.24 3.98 10.07
CA SER A 254 -17.54 3.78 11.35
C SER A 254 -16.53 2.63 11.28
N LEU A 255 -16.94 1.50 10.70
CA LEU A 255 -16.08 0.33 10.53
C LEU A 255 -14.90 0.62 9.59
N VAL A 256 -15.13 1.35 8.48
CA VAL A 256 -14.06 1.82 7.61
C VAL A 256 -13.08 2.71 8.39
N ASP A 257 -13.58 3.64 9.19
CA ASP A 257 -12.72 4.56 9.96
C ASP A 257 -11.90 3.80 11.03
N GLU A 258 -12.50 2.83 11.72
CA GLU A 258 -11.82 1.97 12.71
C GLU A 258 -10.70 1.12 12.11
N VAL A 259 -10.94 0.51 10.94
CA VAL A 259 -9.93 -0.29 10.25
C VAL A 259 -8.73 0.56 9.81
N ASN A 260 -8.97 1.83 9.48
CA ASN A 260 -7.94 2.78 9.01
C ASN A 260 -7.35 3.66 10.13
N ALA A 261 -7.83 3.54 11.37
CA ALA A 261 -7.34 4.35 12.49
C ALA A 261 -5.82 4.17 12.68
N PRO A 262 -5.03 5.24 12.90
CA PRO A 262 -3.59 5.13 13.09
C PRO A 262 -3.25 4.49 14.45
N THR A 263 -2.27 3.57 14.50
CA THR A 263 -1.80 2.95 15.76
C THR A 263 -0.61 3.70 16.41
N ARG A 264 0.06 4.59 15.68
CA ARG A 264 1.34 5.19 16.10
C ARG A 264 1.27 6.23 17.21
N GLN A 265 0.10 6.80 17.49
CA GLN A 265 -0.04 7.91 18.45
C GLN A 265 -0.36 7.44 19.88
N THR A 266 -0.38 6.13 20.11
CA THR A 266 -0.85 5.55 21.36
C THR A 266 0.31 5.11 22.24
N ILE A 267 0.19 5.33 23.54
CA ILE A 267 1.18 4.95 24.55
C ILE A 267 1.50 3.44 24.41
N PRO A 268 2.78 3.03 24.30
CA PRO A 268 3.17 1.63 24.20
C PRO A 268 2.59 0.80 25.35
N GLY A 269 2.01 -0.38 25.04
CA GLY A 269 1.47 -1.31 26.03
C GLY A 269 0.07 -1.83 25.70
N VAL A 270 -0.75 -2.03 26.73
CA VAL A 270 -2.08 -2.70 26.64
C VAL A 270 -3.02 -2.03 25.63
N ILE A 271 -2.98 -0.69 25.53
CA ILE A 271 -3.85 0.06 24.61
C ILE A 271 -3.51 -0.28 23.15
N GLU A 272 -2.22 -0.45 22.83
CA GLU A 272 -1.80 -0.80 21.48
C GLU A 272 -2.28 -2.20 21.08
N THR A 273 -2.17 -3.18 21.98
CA THR A 273 -2.69 -4.54 21.77
C THR A 273 -4.19 -4.56 21.57
N LEU A 274 -4.94 -3.77 22.34
CA LEU A 274 -6.39 -3.61 22.19
C LEU A 274 -6.76 -2.98 20.85
N LEU A 275 -6.04 -1.95 20.41
CA LEU A 275 -6.28 -1.31 19.11
C LEU A 275 -5.99 -2.27 17.94
N ARG A 276 -4.93 -3.09 18.04
CA ARG A 276 -4.63 -4.12 17.03
C ARG A 276 -5.77 -5.15 16.94
N LYS A 277 -6.22 -5.67 18.08
CA LYS A 277 -7.35 -6.60 18.15
C LYS A 277 -8.62 -5.98 17.57
N ARG A 278 -8.93 -4.72 17.95
CA ARG A 278 -10.11 -4.03 17.45
C ARG A 278 -10.06 -3.82 15.93
N ARG A 279 -8.89 -3.52 15.34
CA ARG A 279 -8.75 -3.42 13.88
C ARG A 279 -9.10 -4.74 13.19
N GLN A 280 -8.64 -5.87 13.73
CA GLN A 280 -8.96 -7.19 13.16
C GLN A 280 -10.46 -7.48 13.23
N GLU A 281 -11.08 -7.23 14.39
CA GLU A 281 -12.53 -7.39 14.58
C GLU A 281 -13.32 -6.48 13.65
N ALA A 282 -12.97 -5.20 13.56
CA ALA A 282 -13.60 -4.22 12.69
C ALA A 282 -13.47 -4.61 11.20
N ALA A 283 -12.36 -5.23 10.79
CA ALA A 283 -12.20 -5.71 9.41
C ALA A 283 -13.15 -6.87 9.09
N VAL A 284 -13.36 -7.79 10.03
CA VAL A 284 -14.33 -8.89 9.89
C VAL A 284 -15.76 -8.35 9.92
N GLU A 285 -16.06 -7.43 10.83
CA GLU A 285 -17.35 -6.74 10.91
C GLU A 285 -17.67 -5.96 9.63
N LEU A 286 -16.66 -5.34 9.00
CA LEU A 286 -16.80 -4.59 7.75
C LEU A 286 -17.14 -5.49 6.57
N ASP A 287 -16.50 -6.66 6.44
CA ASP A 287 -16.83 -7.65 5.40
C ASP A 287 -18.28 -8.15 5.55
N MET A 288 -18.71 -8.42 6.79
CA MET A 288 -20.10 -8.76 7.08
C MET A 288 -21.06 -7.62 6.74
N CYS A 289 -20.70 -6.38 7.08
CA CYS A 289 -21.51 -5.19 6.79
C CYS A 289 -21.66 -4.97 5.27
N LEU A 290 -20.60 -5.15 4.48
CA LEU A 290 -20.67 -5.09 3.01
C LEU A 290 -21.62 -6.14 2.43
N LYS A 291 -21.59 -7.37 2.96
CA LYS A 291 -22.52 -8.44 2.56
C LYS A 291 -23.96 -8.12 2.93
N GLU A 292 -24.19 -7.48 4.08
CA GLU A 292 -25.50 -7.03 4.54
C GLU A 292 -26.06 -5.94 3.62
N ILE A 293 -25.25 -4.92 3.29
CA ILE A 293 -25.62 -3.85 2.36
C ILE A 293 -26.06 -4.43 1.01
N ARG A 294 -25.30 -5.40 0.47
CA ARG A 294 -25.60 -6.02 -0.83
C ARG A 294 -26.84 -6.93 -0.84
N ARG A 295 -27.51 -7.13 0.30
CA ARG A 295 -28.81 -7.83 0.39
C ARG A 295 -29.99 -6.87 0.44
N VAL A 296 -29.73 -5.58 0.58
CA VAL A 296 -30.77 -4.55 0.59
C VAL A 296 -31.20 -4.27 -0.85
N SER A 297 -32.51 -4.15 -1.06
CA SER A 297 -33.10 -3.84 -2.36
C SER A 297 -32.54 -2.53 -2.91
N GLY A 298 -32.03 -2.54 -4.14
CA GLY A 298 -31.44 -1.37 -4.80
C GLY A 298 -29.97 -1.11 -4.44
N HIS A 299 -29.37 -1.93 -3.56
CA HIS A 299 -27.96 -1.83 -3.14
C HIS A 299 -27.16 -3.11 -3.41
N GLU A 300 -27.67 -4.03 -4.25
CA GLU A 300 -27.06 -5.32 -4.59
C GLU A 300 -25.69 -5.18 -5.28
N ARG A 301 -25.46 -4.01 -5.88
CA ARG A 301 -24.21 -3.61 -6.54
C ARG A 301 -23.40 -2.59 -5.74
N PHE A 302 -23.67 -2.41 -4.45
CA PHE A 302 -22.90 -1.49 -3.61
C PHE A 302 -21.38 -1.75 -3.72
N MET A 303 -20.65 -0.74 -4.21
CA MET A 303 -19.22 -0.75 -4.47
C MET A 303 -18.76 -1.83 -5.46
N LEU A 304 -19.63 -2.24 -6.38
CA LEU A 304 -19.35 -3.18 -7.47
C LEU A 304 -19.52 -2.47 -8.82
N GLY A 305 -18.76 -2.94 -9.82
CA GLY A 305 -18.90 -2.48 -11.20
C GLY A 305 -20.14 -3.04 -11.90
N GLN A 306 -20.45 -2.49 -13.07
CA GLN A 306 -21.44 -3.07 -13.97
C GLN A 306 -20.96 -4.45 -14.46
N THR A 307 -21.91 -5.35 -14.65
CA THR A 307 -21.70 -6.65 -15.29
C THR A 307 -21.70 -6.53 -16.81
N VAL A 308 -21.18 -7.54 -17.49
CA VAL A 308 -21.22 -7.61 -18.96
C VAL A 308 -22.66 -7.56 -19.49
N ALA A 309 -23.59 -8.23 -18.82
CA ALA A 309 -25.00 -8.25 -19.21
C ALA A 309 -25.64 -6.85 -19.10
N GLU A 310 -25.42 -6.15 -17.98
CA GLU A 310 -25.92 -4.78 -17.79
C GLU A 310 -25.33 -3.81 -18.82
N MET A 311 -24.03 -3.95 -19.13
CA MET A 311 -23.39 -3.16 -20.19
C MET A 311 -24.03 -3.41 -21.56
N GLN A 312 -24.37 -4.66 -21.87
CA GLN A 312 -25.01 -5.05 -23.13
C GLN A 312 -26.45 -4.56 -23.24
N GLU A 313 -27.22 -4.61 -22.15
CA GLU A 313 -28.60 -4.08 -22.10
C GLU A 313 -28.65 -2.56 -22.35
N CYS A 314 -27.58 -1.83 -22.02
CA CYS A 314 -27.48 -0.39 -22.28
C CYS A 314 -27.17 -0.05 -23.77
N ILE A 315 -26.86 -1.04 -24.61
CA ILE A 315 -26.54 -0.83 -26.03
C ILE A 315 -27.84 -0.78 -26.84
N THR A 316 -28.19 0.40 -27.34
CA THR A 316 -29.30 0.53 -28.29
C THR A 316 -28.86 0.27 -29.74
N GLU A 317 -27.65 0.71 -30.12
CA GLU A 317 -27.00 0.41 -31.40
C GLU A 317 -25.46 0.44 -31.24
N GLY A 318 -24.72 -0.39 -31.99
CA GLY A 318 -23.25 -0.35 -32.08
C GLY A 318 -22.50 -1.40 -31.24
N SER A 319 -21.22 -1.14 -30.94
CA SER A 319 -20.35 -2.03 -30.15
C SER A 319 -19.58 -1.25 -29.10
N ILE A 320 -19.43 -1.83 -27.90
CA ILE A 320 -18.55 -1.30 -26.85
C ILE A 320 -17.15 -1.87 -27.06
N VAL A 321 -16.16 -1.00 -27.19
CA VAL A 321 -14.75 -1.38 -27.28
C VAL A 321 -14.02 -0.87 -26.05
N VAL A 322 -13.43 -1.77 -25.28
CA VAL A 322 -12.61 -1.43 -24.11
C VAL A 322 -11.15 -1.69 -24.42
N VAL A 323 -10.32 -0.66 -24.24
CA VAL A 323 -8.88 -0.73 -24.47
C VAL A 323 -8.17 -0.69 -23.12
N ASN A 324 -7.55 -1.82 -22.75
CA ASN A 324 -6.71 -1.87 -21.56
C ASN A 324 -5.27 -1.47 -21.89
N ILE A 325 -4.73 -0.47 -21.19
CA ILE A 325 -3.36 -0.01 -21.35
C ILE A 325 -2.56 -0.46 -20.13
N THR A 326 -1.54 -1.28 -20.36
CA THR A 326 -0.61 -1.73 -19.32
C THR A 326 0.74 -2.12 -19.91
N ASP A 327 1.75 -2.17 -19.05
CA ASP A 327 3.09 -2.64 -19.37
C ASP A 327 3.19 -4.18 -19.39
N PHE A 328 2.13 -4.89 -18.97
CA PHE A 328 2.08 -6.36 -18.98
C PHE A 328 1.48 -6.88 -20.29
N ARG A 329 2.24 -7.72 -20.99
CA ARG A 329 1.81 -8.44 -22.19
C ARG A 329 1.57 -9.91 -21.90
#